data_AF-A0A7W1QRE9-F1
#
_entry.id   AF-A0A7W1QRE9-F1
#
_cell.length_a   1.000
_cell.length_b   1.000
_cell.length_c   1.000
_cell.angle_alpha   90.00
_cell.angle_beta   90.00
_cell.angle_gamma   90.00
#
_symmetry.space_group_name_H-M   'P 1'
#
loop_
_entity.id
_entity.type
_entity.pdbx_description
1 polymer ?
#
loop_
_entity_poly.entity_id
_entity_poly.type
_entity_poly.pdbx_seq_one_letter_code
_entity_poly.pdbx_strand_id
1 'polypeptide(L)'
;MRRLIFRSAMAASMLIALTSAQAAVHQPSTGGTIDPQERKELRADRREIRRDTREIHADRHERRSDARDLRADVRDYRRDRRDDASQAELRSDRREIRGDRRELRGDTHELRADRRDRRFDVRDYRRDRRNARRD
;
A
#
# COMPACT_ATOMS: atom_id res chain seq x y z
N MET A 1 -4.32 -94.06 8.67
CA MET A 1 -5.32 -94.87 7.94
C MET A 1 -5.68 -94.16 6.64
N ARG A 2 -5.58 -94.89 5.51
CA ARG A 2 -6.36 -94.80 4.26
C ARG A 2 -6.40 -93.44 3.50
N ARG A 3 -5.70 -93.37 2.34
CA ARG A 3 -6.23 -93.39 0.93
C ARG A 3 -6.76 -92.02 0.46
N LEU A 4 -6.67 -91.55 -0.78
CA LEU A 4 -5.89 -91.78 -2.01
C LEU A 4 -6.40 -90.66 -2.96
N ILE A 5 -5.50 -89.81 -3.49
CA ILE A 5 -5.44 -89.14 -4.83
C ILE A 5 -6.74 -88.68 -5.58
N PHE A 6 -6.82 -87.41 -6.03
CA PHE A 6 -6.51 -86.91 -7.40
C PHE A 6 -7.16 -85.54 -7.78
N ARG A 7 -6.29 -84.56 -8.05
CA ARG A 7 -6.22 -83.58 -9.17
C ARG A 7 -7.33 -82.54 -9.52
N SER A 8 -6.79 -81.37 -9.92
CA SER A 8 -7.28 -80.33 -10.85
C SER A 8 -8.24 -79.28 -10.28
N ALA A 9 -8.21 -77.99 -10.65
CA ALA A 9 -7.23 -77.12 -11.30
C ALA A 9 -7.75 -75.68 -11.12
N MET A 10 -6.81 -74.73 -11.02
CA MET A 10 -6.89 -73.30 -11.36
C MET A 10 -8.12 -72.44 -11.03
N ALA A 11 -7.84 -71.46 -10.16
CA ALA A 11 -8.04 -70.02 -10.34
C ALA A 11 -9.41 -69.49 -10.81
N ALA A 12 -10.07 -68.74 -9.92
CA ALA A 12 -10.47 -67.37 -10.21
C ALA A 12 -10.87 -66.68 -8.91
N SER A 13 -10.10 -65.66 -8.58
CA SER A 13 -10.19 -64.81 -7.41
C SER A 13 -11.41 -63.89 -7.48
N MET A 14 -12.00 -63.71 -6.31
CA MET A 14 -12.62 -62.48 -5.81
C MET A 14 -13.96 -62.03 -6.40
N LEU A 15 -14.97 -62.31 -5.59
CA LEU A 15 -16.35 -61.81 -5.62
C LEU A 15 -16.45 -60.28 -5.44
N ILE A 16 -17.42 -59.70 -6.19
CA ILE A 16 -18.35 -58.60 -5.80
C ILE A 16 -17.71 -57.18 -5.69
N ALA A 17 -18.25 -56.08 -6.22
CA ALA A 17 -19.55 -55.75 -6.81
C ALA A 17 -19.44 -54.54 -7.77
N LEU A 18 -20.43 -54.52 -8.65
CA LEU A 18 -20.97 -53.47 -9.51
C LEU A 18 -21.02 -52.05 -8.92
N THR A 19 -20.87 -51.07 -9.83
CA THR A 19 -21.51 -49.72 -9.87
C THR A 19 -21.09 -48.71 -8.79
N SER A 20 -20.75 -47.45 -9.07
CA SER A 20 -21.34 -46.50 -10.03
C SER A 20 -20.46 -45.26 -10.20
N ALA A 21 -20.53 -44.66 -11.40
CA ALA A 21 -20.46 -43.24 -11.70
C ALA A 21 -19.26 -42.41 -11.20
N GLN A 22 -18.56 -41.82 -12.18
CA GLN A 22 -17.59 -40.75 -12.01
C GLN A 22 -18.19 -39.62 -11.17
N ALA A 23 -17.67 -39.41 -9.95
CA ALA A 23 -17.83 -38.16 -9.23
C ALA A 23 -16.53 -37.36 -9.41
N ALA A 24 -16.44 -36.67 -10.54
CA ALA A 24 -15.67 -35.44 -10.58
C ALA A 24 -16.35 -34.48 -9.60
N VAL A 25 -15.90 -34.47 -8.34
CA VAL A 25 -16.29 -33.46 -7.36
C VAL A 25 -15.52 -32.20 -7.71
N HIS A 26 -15.99 -31.56 -8.77
CA HIS A 26 -15.76 -30.16 -9.04
C HIS A 26 -17.08 -29.44 -8.74
N GLN A 27 -16.99 -28.33 -8.00
CA GLN A 27 -18.02 -27.34 -7.66
C GLN A 27 -18.61 -27.46 -6.22
N PRO A 28 -18.77 -26.33 -5.50
CA PRO A 28 -19.26 -25.05 -6.02
C PRO A 28 -18.17 -24.00 -6.18
N SER A 29 -18.17 -23.36 -7.35
CA SER A 29 -17.79 -21.95 -7.47
C SER A 29 -18.79 -21.14 -6.64
N THR A 30 -18.53 -21.00 -5.34
CA THR A 30 -19.16 -19.96 -4.54
C THR A 30 -18.72 -18.63 -5.13
N GLY A 31 -19.65 -17.85 -5.68
CA GLY A 31 -19.36 -16.48 -6.07
C GLY A 31 -18.76 -15.74 -4.87
N GLY A 32 -17.46 -15.42 -4.95
CA GLY A 32 -16.58 -15.03 -3.84
C GLY A 32 -17.21 -14.00 -2.91
N THR A 33 -17.69 -14.45 -1.76
CA THR A 33 -18.07 -13.59 -0.65
C THR A 33 -16.83 -13.32 0.18
N ILE A 34 -16.19 -12.17 -0.05
CA ILE A 34 -15.05 -11.66 0.74
C ILE A 34 -15.31 -11.91 2.24
N ASP A 35 -14.34 -12.52 2.92
CA ASP A 35 -14.41 -12.83 4.35
C ASP A 35 -14.67 -11.55 5.19
N PRO A 36 -15.50 -11.59 6.25
CA PRO A 36 -15.76 -10.41 7.06
C PRO A 36 -14.51 -9.74 7.65
N GLN A 37 -13.45 -10.48 7.97
CA GLN A 37 -12.19 -9.95 8.47
C GLN A 37 -11.41 -9.23 7.35
N GLU A 38 -11.25 -9.87 6.18
CA GLU A 38 -10.62 -9.22 5.01
C GLU A 38 -11.36 -7.94 4.61
N ARG A 39 -12.70 -7.96 4.66
CA ARG A 39 -13.53 -6.77 4.41
C ARG A 39 -13.25 -5.65 5.42
N LYS A 40 -12.97 -5.99 6.68
CA LYS A 40 -12.62 -5.03 7.73
C LYS A 40 -11.24 -4.44 7.49
N GLU A 41 -10.25 -5.25 7.11
CA GLU A 41 -8.89 -4.83 6.77
C GLU A 41 -8.89 -3.90 5.55
N LEU A 42 -9.54 -4.30 4.45
CA LEU A 42 -9.69 -3.45 3.25
C LEU A 42 -10.40 -2.11 3.56
N ARG A 43 -11.28 -2.07 4.56
CA ARG A 43 -11.90 -0.82 5.01
C ARG A 43 -10.94 0.02 5.84
N ALA A 44 -10.05 -0.59 6.62
CA ALA A 44 -9.02 0.09 7.37
C ALA A 44 -7.97 0.71 6.43
N ASP A 45 -7.41 -0.05 5.50
CA ASP A 45 -6.42 0.45 4.52
C ASP A 45 -6.98 1.62 3.71
N ARG A 46 -8.25 1.50 3.29
CA ARG A 46 -8.92 2.58 2.56
C ARG A 46 -9.07 3.84 3.42
N ARG A 47 -9.24 3.72 4.74
CA ARG A 47 -9.29 4.87 5.65
C ARG A 47 -7.91 5.49 5.83
N GLU A 48 -6.87 4.68 5.96
CA GLU A 48 -5.47 5.11 6.07
C GLU A 48 -5.04 5.87 4.80
N ILE A 49 -5.17 5.28 3.62
CA ILE A 49 -4.87 5.94 2.33
C ILE A 49 -5.58 7.30 2.20
N ARG A 50 -6.82 7.40 2.70
CA ARG A 50 -7.58 8.66 2.69
C ARG A 50 -7.02 9.68 3.66
N ARG A 51 -6.56 9.23 4.83
CA ARG A 51 -5.89 10.07 5.82
C ARG A 51 -4.58 10.60 5.25
N ASP A 52 -3.71 9.76 4.72
CA ASP A 52 -2.42 10.20 4.14
C ASP A 52 -2.66 11.16 2.97
N THR A 53 -3.71 10.93 2.18
CA THR A 53 -4.09 11.84 1.10
C THR A 53 -4.44 13.24 1.61
N ARG A 54 -5.08 13.35 2.78
CA ARG A 54 -5.42 14.63 3.42
C ARG A 54 -4.19 15.29 4.03
N GLU A 55 -3.35 14.52 4.72
CA GLU A 55 -2.11 15.00 5.32
C GLU A 55 -1.18 15.58 4.23
N ILE A 56 -0.91 14.81 3.17
CA ILE A 56 -0.16 15.30 1.98
C ILE A 56 -0.75 16.57 1.36
N HIS A 57 -2.07 16.76 1.46
CA HIS A 57 -2.72 17.97 0.96
C HIS A 57 -2.48 19.17 1.89
N ALA A 58 -2.55 18.96 3.21
CA ALA A 58 -2.23 19.95 4.23
C ALA A 58 -0.76 20.38 4.12
N ASP A 59 0.18 19.44 4.08
CA ASP A 59 1.62 19.74 3.95
C ASP A 59 1.93 20.52 2.67
N ARG A 60 1.22 20.20 1.58
CA ARG A 60 1.36 20.96 0.32
C ARG A 60 0.83 22.39 0.46
N HIS A 61 -0.20 22.61 1.26
CA HIS A 61 -0.74 23.93 1.53
C HIS A 61 0.22 24.74 2.41
N GLU A 62 0.70 24.16 3.50
CA GLU A 62 1.68 24.76 4.43
C GLU A 62 2.93 25.18 3.68
N ARG A 63 3.57 24.27 2.95
CA ARG A 63 4.75 24.59 2.13
C ARG A 63 4.51 25.67 1.08
N ARG A 64 3.28 25.85 0.62
CA ARG A 64 2.93 26.95 -0.30
C ARG A 64 2.84 28.29 0.44
N SER A 65 2.41 28.29 1.70
CA SER A 65 2.46 29.44 2.59
C SER A 65 3.91 29.83 2.86
N ASP A 66 4.73 28.89 3.31
CA ASP A 66 6.14 29.15 3.64
C ASP A 66 6.92 29.66 2.42
N ALA A 67 6.61 29.12 1.22
CA ALA A 67 7.19 29.62 -0.01
C ALA A 67 6.71 31.03 -0.42
N ARG A 68 5.55 31.50 0.07
CA ARG A 68 5.10 32.90 -0.08
C ARG A 68 5.80 33.80 0.93
N ASP A 69 5.98 33.33 2.15
CA ASP A 69 6.63 34.09 3.23
C ASP A 69 8.10 34.31 2.88
N LEU A 70 8.83 33.27 2.47
CA LEU A 70 10.19 33.39 1.93
C LEU A 70 10.29 34.37 0.75
N ARG A 71 9.24 34.47 -0.09
CA ARG A 71 9.23 35.45 -1.19
C ARG A 71 9.02 36.87 -0.67
N ALA A 72 8.28 37.06 0.42
CA ALA A 72 8.16 38.33 1.11
C ALA A 72 9.51 38.73 1.71
N ASP A 73 10.17 37.85 2.46
CA ASP A 73 11.47 38.12 3.09
C ASP A 73 12.53 38.49 2.04
N VAL A 74 12.54 37.79 0.90
CA VAL A 74 13.43 38.12 -0.22
C VAL A 74 13.12 39.49 -0.83
N ARG A 75 11.88 39.95 -0.82
CA ARG A 75 11.53 41.31 -1.27
C ARG A 75 11.96 42.36 -0.26
N ASP A 76 11.78 42.09 1.02
CA ASP A 76 12.11 43.01 2.10
C ASP A 76 13.63 43.18 2.19
N TYR A 77 14.39 42.09 2.17
CA TYR A 77 15.85 42.13 2.02
C TYR A 77 16.33 42.99 0.82
N ARG A 78 15.61 42.94 -0.30
CA ARG A 78 15.95 43.76 -1.48
C ARG A 78 15.63 45.23 -1.27
N ARG A 79 14.60 45.55 -0.49
CA ARG A 79 14.24 46.91 -0.12
C ARG A 79 15.25 47.47 0.89
N ASP A 80 15.56 46.74 1.94
CA ASP A 80 16.52 47.14 2.97
C ASP A 80 17.90 47.40 2.37
N ARG A 81 18.30 46.58 1.38
CA ARG A 81 19.53 46.81 0.62
C ARG A 81 19.51 48.10 -0.21
N ARG A 82 18.34 48.57 -0.68
CA ARG A 82 18.19 49.83 -1.42
C ARG A 82 18.16 51.04 -0.48
N ASP A 83 17.65 50.83 0.73
CA ASP A 83 17.47 51.87 1.74
C ASP A 83 18.71 51.98 2.67
N ASP A 84 19.87 51.47 2.21
CA ASP A 84 21.16 51.51 2.89
C ASP A 84 21.16 50.91 4.32
N ALA A 85 20.39 49.84 4.54
CA ALA A 85 20.42 49.08 5.78
C ALA A 85 21.83 48.60 6.14
N SER A 86 22.06 48.36 7.43
CA SER A 86 23.38 48.01 7.92
C SER A 86 23.85 46.66 7.38
N GLN A 87 25.17 46.48 7.28
CA GLN A 87 25.75 45.18 6.88
C GLN A 87 25.40 44.05 7.86
N ALA A 88 25.09 44.38 9.12
CA ALA A 88 24.69 43.40 10.12
C ALA A 88 23.27 42.88 9.85
N GLU A 89 22.32 43.78 9.59
CA GLU A 89 20.92 43.45 9.24
C GLU A 89 20.87 42.60 7.96
N LEU A 90 21.50 43.06 6.88
CA LEU A 90 21.53 42.34 5.60
C LEU A 90 22.17 40.94 5.71
N ARG A 91 23.05 40.72 6.70
CA ARG A 91 23.62 39.40 6.98
C ARG A 91 22.64 38.51 7.75
N SER A 92 21.86 39.08 8.67
CA SER A 92 20.79 38.37 9.37
C SER A 92 19.73 37.88 8.39
N ASP A 93 19.17 38.77 7.58
CA ASP A 93 18.11 38.41 6.62
C ASP A 93 18.59 37.33 5.65
N ARG A 94 19.84 37.44 5.17
CA ARG A 94 20.41 36.42 4.28
C ARG A 94 20.55 35.07 4.96
N ARG A 95 20.81 35.04 6.28
CA ARG A 95 20.89 33.81 7.06
C ARG A 95 19.51 33.20 7.24
N GLU A 96 18.51 34.02 7.57
CA GLU A 96 17.10 33.62 7.72
C GLU A 96 16.56 33.05 6.40
N ILE A 97 16.64 33.80 5.30
CA ILE A 97 16.26 33.35 3.95
C ILE A 97 16.95 32.03 3.55
N ARG A 98 18.19 31.80 4.00
CA ARG A 98 18.91 30.54 3.75
C ARG A 98 18.37 29.40 4.62
N GLY A 99 17.97 29.69 5.85
CA GLY A 99 17.25 28.79 6.75
C GLY A 99 15.96 28.30 6.11
N ASP A 100 15.06 29.20 5.74
CA ASP A 100 13.73 28.83 5.21
C ASP A 100 13.86 28.04 3.90
N ARG A 101 14.84 28.39 3.06
CA ARG A 101 15.14 27.61 1.84
C ARG A 101 15.55 26.17 2.14
N ARG A 102 16.27 25.96 3.24
CA ARG A 102 16.70 24.62 3.68
C ARG A 102 15.51 23.84 4.21
N GLU A 103 14.66 24.47 5.00
CA GLU A 103 13.43 23.89 5.55
C GLU A 103 12.48 23.48 4.43
N LEU A 104 12.13 24.37 3.50
CA LEU A 104 11.33 24.08 2.31
C LEU A 104 11.87 22.91 1.47
N ARG A 105 13.19 22.73 1.44
CA ARG A 105 13.83 21.60 0.76
C ARG A 105 13.64 20.30 1.54
N GLY A 106 13.69 20.35 2.87
CA GLY A 106 13.31 19.28 3.79
C GLY A 106 11.87 18.83 3.55
N ASP A 107 10.91 19.75 3.63
CA ASP A 107 9.47 19.45 3.43
C ASP A 107 9.20 18.89 2.03
N THR A 108 9.99 19.32 1.04
CA THR A 108 9.90 18.74 -0.31
C THR A 108 10.37 17.30 -0.37
N HIS A 109 11.37 16.92 0.43
CA HIS A 109 11.84 15.55 0.55
C HIS A 109 10.82 14.68 1.29
N GLU A 110 10.30 15.17 2.42
CA GLU A 110 9.29 14.49 3.23
C GLU A 110 8.02 14.25 2.42
N LEU A 111 7.47 15.28 1.77
CA LEU A 111 6.28 15.11 0.92
C LEU A 111 6.50 14.12 -0.24
N ARG A 112 7.74 13.95 -0.70
CA ARG A 112 8.06 12.93 -1.72
C ARG A 112 8.04 11.53 -1.12
N ALA A 113 8.53 11.36 0.10
CA ALA A 113 8.45 10.10 0.85
C ALA A 113 6.98 9.72 1.10
N ASP A 114 6.17 10.62 1.65
CA ASP A 114 4.74 10.31 1.96
C ASP A 114 3.96 9.94 0.69
N ARG A 115 4.25 10.63 -0.43
CA ARG A 115 3.65 10.30 -1.72
C ARG A 115 4.09 8.94 -2.25
N ARG A 116 5.31 8.51 -1.95
CA ARG A 116 5.84 7.21 -2.32
C ARG A 116 5.17 6.13 -1.47
N ASP A 117 5.07 6.34 -0.17
CA ASP A 117 4.52 5.36 0.77
C ASP A 117 3.03 5.15 0.51
N ARG A 118 2.25 6.24 0.38
CA ARG A 118 0.85 6.17 -0.07
C ARG A 118 0.66 5.44 -1.40
N ARG A 119 1.65 5.51 -2.31
CA ARG A 119 1.58 4.75 -3.59
C ARG A 119 1.75 3.25 -3.36
N PHE A 120 2.58 2.84 -2.41
CA PHE A 120 2.70 1.45 -2.00
C PHE A 120 1.40 0.97 -1.34
N ASP A 121 0.85 1.73 -0.39
CA ASP A 121 -0.39 1.34 0.30
C ASP A 121 -1.55 1.19 -0.69
N VAL A 122 -1.67 2.11 -1.65
CA VAL A 122 -2.65 2.01 -2.73
C VAL A 122 -2.43 0.78 -3.62
N ARG A 123 -1.17 0.38 -3.85
CA ARG A 123 -0.85 -0.81 -4.66
C ARG A 123 -1.22 -2.08 -3.90
N ASP A 124 -0.92 -2.14 -2.61
CA ASP A 124 -1.16 -3.30 -1.76
C ASP A 124 -2.65 -3.47 -1.52
N TYR A 125 -3.37 -2.41 -1.15
CA TYR A 125 -4.84 -2.40 -1.10
C TYR A 125 -5.49 -2.91 -2.40
N ARG A 126 -4.94 -2.56 -3.57
CA ARG A 126 -5.47 -3.05 -4.87
C ARG A 126 -5.19 -4.54 -5.08
N ARG A 127 -4.06 -5.04 -4.59
CA ARG A 127 -3.69 -6.45 -4.64
C ARG A 127 -4.60 -7.26 -3.71
N ASP A 128 -4.75 -6.82 -2.47
CA ASP A 128 -5.53 -7.51 -1.44
C ASP A 128 -7.00 -7.57 -1.83
N ARG A 129 -7.54 -6.44 -2.32
CA ARG A 129 -8.91 -6.40 -2.87
C ARG A 129 -9.10 -7.32 -4.09
N ARG A 130 -8.04 -7.64 -4.84
CA ARG A 130 -8.12 -8.59 -5.96
C ARG A 130 -8.08 -10.03 -5.46
N ASN A 131 -7.23 -10.32 -4.48
CA ASN A 131 -7.10 -11.66 -3.89
C ASN A 131 -8.39 -12.05 -3.16
N ALA A 132 -8.91 -11.18 -2.29
CA ALA A 132 -10.17 -11.38 -1.57
C ALA A 132 -11.41 -11.60 -2.46
N ARG A 133 -11.33 -11.32 -3.77
CA ARG A 133 -12.40 -11.59 -4.75
C ARG A 133 -12.22 -12.89 -5.51
N ARG A 134 -11.03 -13.48 -5.45
CA ARG A 134 -10.66 -14.72 -6.14
C ARG A 134 -10.85 -15.93 -5.24
N ASP A 135 -10.69 -15.73 -3.94
CA ASP A 135 -11.02 -16.68 -2.87
C ASP A 135 -12.54 -16.68 -2.60
#